data_AF-A0A6G3ULX8-F1
#
_entry.id   AF-A0A6G3ULX8-F1
#
_cell.length_a   1.000
_cell.length_b   1.000
_cell.length_c   1.000
_cell.angle_alpha   90.00
_cell.angle_beta   90.00
_cell.angle_gamma   90.00
#
_symmetry.space_group_name_H-M   'P 1'
#
loop_
_entity.id
_entity.type
_entity.pdbx_description
1 polymer ?
#
loop_
_entity_poly.entity_id
_entity_poly.type
_entity_poly.pdbx_seq_one_letter_code
_entity_poly.pdbx_strand_id
1 'polypeptide(L)'
;RGHRALGIDVSAAAVARTVRLGGYALRRSVFDPLPGEGRWGTVLLADGNLGIGGDPDRLLGRAADLLAPGGLLIAETVPHAVDERVRVRLDDGSAPAGPVSAGLFPWARLGSPALLEYARPHGLRAVDQWEADGRTFVSLRRARTSRTTNQSAETRKSAAVISSQFPRNTSGDSPLARS
;
A
#
# COMPACT_ATOMS: atom_id res chain seq x y z
N ARG A 1 5.68 23.23 7.58
CA ARG A 1 6.06 22.94 6.17
C ARG A 1 4.84 22.34 5.48
N GLY A 2 4.40 22.86 4.33
CA GLY A 2 3.26 22.31 3.61
C GLY A 2 3.64 20.99 2.92
N HIS A 3 2.81 19.95 3.07
CA HIS A 3 2.91 18.74 2.27
C HIS A 3 2.03 18.90 1.03
N ARG A 4 2.49 18.42 -0.13
CA ARG A 4 1.67 18.43 -1.36
C ARG A 4 0.51 17.46 -1.16
N ALA A 5 -0.72 17.98 -1.23
CA ALA A 5 -1.95 17.19 -1.13
C ALA A 5 -2.80 17.41 -2.38
N LEU A 6 -3.53 16.37 -2.79
CA LEU A 6 -4.47 16.40 -3.91
C LEU A 6 -5.74 15.65 -3.51
N GLY A 7 -6.87 16.35 -3.50
CA GLY A 7 -8.19 15.73 -3.44
C GLY A 7 -8.66 15.29 -4.82
N ILE A 8 -9.45 14.23 -4.88
CA ILE A 8 -10.14 13.81 -6.10
C ILE A 8 -11.61 13.61 -5.78
N ASP A 9 -12.49 14.00 -6.70
CA ASP A 9 -13.92 13.76 -6.57
C ASP A 9 -14.55 13.67 -7.96
N VAL A 10 -15.61 12.87 -8.13
CA VAL A 10 -16.36 12.82 -9.40
C VAL A 10 -17.33 14.00 -9.55
N SER A 11 -17.71 14.63 -8.43
CA SER A 11 -18.59 15.79 -8.34
C SER A 11 -17.85 17.10 -8.64
N ALA A 12 -18.29 17.79 -9.69
CA ALA A 12 -17.80 19.12 -10.02
C ALA A 12 -18.01 20.11 -8.85
N ALA A 13 -19.12 19.98 -8.12
CA ALA A 13 -19.46 20.85 -7.00
C ALA A 13 -18.48 20.66 -5.83
N ALA A 14 -18.12 19.41 -5.50
CA ALA A 14 -17.16 19.11 -4.45
C ALA A 14 -15.75 19.61 -4.79
N VAL A 15 -15.30 19.40 -6.03
CA VAL A 15 -14.01 19.95 -6.52
C VAL A 15 -13.99 21.47 -6.42
N ALA A 16 -15.02 22.14 -6.93
CA ALA A 16 -15.11 23.59 -6.89
C ALA A 16 -15.11 24.12 -5.44
N ARG A 17 -15.76 23.41 -4.51
CA ARG A 17 -15.73 23.74 -3.09
C ARG A 17 -14.33 23.63 -2.50
N THR A 18 -13.61 22.54 -2.74
CA THR A 18 -12.24 22.34 -2.24
C THR A 18 -11.29 23.39 -2.78
N VAL A 19 -11.39 23.73 -4.07
CA VAL A 19 -10.58 24.79 -4.69
C VAL A 19 -10.87 26.15 -4.08
N ARG A 20 -12.15 26.50 -3.85
CA ARG A 20 -12.51 27.76 -3.16
C ARG A 20 -11.95 27.86 -1.74
N LEU A 21 -11.74 26.73 -1.06
CA LEU A 21 -11.14 26.67 0.27
C LEU A 21 -9.60 26.68 0.24
N GLY A 22 -8.99 26.88 -0.93
CA GLY A 22 -7.53 26.95 -1.10
C GLY A 22 -6.83 25.58 -1.24
N GLY A 23 -7.59 24.49 -1.37
CA GLY A 23 -7.06 23.16 -1.63
C GLY A 23 -6.84 22.86 -3.11
N TYR A 24 -6.08 21.80 -3.40
CA TYR A 24 -5.95 21.26 -4.76
C TYR A 24 -6.92 20.09 -4.91
N ALA A 25 -7.84 20.17 -5.88
CA ALA A 25 -8.76 19.09 -6.19
C ALA A 25 -8.88 18.86 -7.70
N LEU A 26 -9.09 17.60 -8.09
CA LEU A 26 -9.26 17.17 -9.48
C LEU A 26 -10.60 16.44 -9.65
N ARG A 27 -11.32 16.75 -10.73
CA ARG A 27 -12.55 16.01 -11.07
C ARG A 27 -12.22 14.69 -11.76
N ARG A 28 -12.07 13.61 -10.99
CA ARG A 28 -11.71 12.27 -11.47
C ARG A 28 -12.26 11.19 -10.55
N SER A 29 -12.47 10.01 -11.11
CA SER A 29 -12.59 8.78 -10.31
C SER A 29 -11.23 8.37 -9.77
N VAL A 30 -11.19 7.74 -8.59
CA VAL A 30 -9.98 7.09 -8.06
C VAL A 30 -9.46 6.00 -8.99
N PHE A 31 -10.34 5.40 -9.79
CA PHE A 31 -10.01 4.34 -10.74
C PHE A 31 -9.48 4.86 -12.09
N ASP A 32 -9.56 6.17 -12.35
CA ASP A 32 -8.99 6.78 -13.56
C ASP A 32 -7.50 7.08 -13.33
N PRO A 33 -6.70 7.29 -14.39
CA PRO A 33 -5.33 7.77 -14.25
C PRO A 33 -5.24 9.09 -13.46
N LEU A 34 -4.33 9.13 -12.49
CA LEU A 34 -4.09 10.25 -11.58
C LEU A 34 -2.64 10.74 -11.68
N PRO A 35 -2.41 12.06 -11.51
CA PRO A 35 -1.05 12.57 -11.47
C PRO A 35 -0.32 12.00 -10.25
N GLY A 36 0.96 11.68 -10.42
CA GLY A 36 1.79 11.24 -9.28
C GLY A 36 1.65 9.79 -8.87
N GLU A 37 0.98 8.93 -9.67
CA GLU A 37 0.95 7.49 -9.44
C GLU A 37 2.34 6.91 -9.11
N GLY A 38 2.37 6.02 -8.12
CA GLY A 38 3.59 5.42 -7.56
C GLY A 38 4.50 6.37 -6.80
N ARG A 39 4.10 7.62 -6.54
CA ARG A 39 4.94 8.64 -5.87
C ARG A 39 4.31 9.26 -4.64
N TRP A 40 3.06 8.93 -4.33
CA TRP A 40 2.38 9.51 -3.17
C TRP A 40 2.94 8.91 -1.87
N GLY A 41 3.33 9.76 -0.93
CA GLY A 41 3.79 9.32 0.39
C GLY A 41 2.65 8.76 1.24
N THR A 42 1.43 9.31 1.05
CA THR A 42 0.25 8.92 1.83
C THR A 42 -1.00 8.92 0.94
N VAL A 43 -1.90 7.98 1.16
CA VAL A 43 -3.29 7.94 0.67
C VAL A 43 -4.21 7.94 1.89
N LEU A 44 -5.28 8.72 1.85
CA LEU A 44 -6.27 8.81 2.92
C LEU A 44 -7.65 8.38 2.40
N LEU A 45 -8.24 7.37 3.02
CA LEU A 45 -9.61 6.91 2.78
C LEU A 45 -10.41 7.09 4.06
N ALA A 46 -11.05 8.24 4.23
CA ALA A 46 -11.89 8.58 5.37
C ALA A 46 -13.34 8.84 4.92
N ASP A 47 -14.24 9.03 5.87
CA ASP A 47 -15.66 9.31 5.69
C ASP A 47 -16.38 8.24 4.86
N GLY A 48 -16.01 6.98 5.09
CA GLY A 48 -16.56 5.83 4.39
C GLY A 48 -15.97 5.58 2.99
N ASN A 49 -14.94 6.32 2.57
CA ASN A 49 -14.31 6.15 1.24
C ASN A 49 -13.84 4.73 0.91
N LEU A 50 -13.65 3.86 1.91
CA LEU A 50 -13.42 2.42 1.69
C LEU A 50 -14.54 1.72 0.89
N GLY A 51 -15.74 2.31 0.85
CA GLY A 51 -16.88 1.78 0.13
C GLY A 51 -16.93 2.10 -1.36
N ILE A 52 -16.05 2.99 -1.86
CA ILE A 52 -16.08 3.48 -3.23
C ILE A 52 -16.02 2.32 -4.24
N GLY A 53 -17.00 2.28 -5.16
CA GLY A 53 -17.11 1.26 -6.20
C GLY A 53 -17.64 -0.09 -5.71
N GLY A 54 -17.86 -0.27 -4.40
CA GLY A 54 -18.35 -1.51 -3.80
C GLY A 54 -17.42 -2.72 -3.91
N ASP A 55 -16.18 -2.49 -4.33
CA ASP A 55 -15.16 -3.51 -4.51
C ASP A 55 -13.89 -3.10 -3.76
N PRO A 56 -13.74 -3.53 -2.49
CA PRO A 56 -12.58 -3.18 -1.69
C PRO A 56 -11.27 -3.74 -2.22
N ASP A 57 -11.28 -4.90 -2.89
CA ASP A 57 -10.05 -5.46 -3.47
C ASP A 57 -9.52 -4.52 -4.55
N ARG A 58 -10.39 -4.12 -5.49
CA ARG A 58 -10.04 -3.17 -6.55
C ARG A 58 -9.61 -1.82 -6.00
N LEU A 59 -10.29 -1.31 -4.97
CA LEU A 59 -9.95 -0.03 -4.35
C LEU A 59 -8.58 -0.08 -3.65
N LEU A 60 -8.28 -1.15 -2.91
CA LEU A 60 -7.00 -1.30 -2.22
C LEU A 60 -5.84 -1.56 -3.19
N GLY A 61 -6.06 -2.32 -4.26
CA GLY A 61 -5.10 -2.43 -5.36
C GLY A 61 -4.79 -1.06 -5.96
N ARG A 62 -5.84 -0.27 -6.23
CA ARG A 62 -5.65 1.10 -6.75
C ARG A 62 -4.92 2.01 -5.76
N ALA A 63 -5.22 1.92 -4.47
CA ALA A 63 -4.51 2.68 -3.44
C ALA A 63 -3.01 2.30 -3.38
N ALA A 64 -2.69 1.01 -3.53
CA ALA A 64 -1.32 0.53 -3.58
C ALA A 64 -0.56 1.06 -4.81
N ASP A 65 -1.21 1.17 -5.97
CA ASP A 65 -0.60 1.74 -7.19
C ASP A 65 -0.28 3.23 -7.05
N LEU A 66 -1.09 3.98 -6.28
CA LEU A 66 -0.86 5.41 -6.04
C LEU A 66 0.34 5.65 -5.12
N LEU A 67 0.51 4.80 -4.11
CA LEU A 67 1.55 4.98 -3.09
C LEU A 67 2.96 4.75 -3.65
N ALA A 68 3.94 5.51 -3.17
CA ALA A 68 5.35 5.15 -3.32
C ALA A 68 5.69 3.88 -2.51
N PRO A 69 6.75 3.12 -2.86
CA PRO A 69 7.24 2.04 -2.03
C PRO A 69 7.52 2.53 -0.60
N GLY A 70 6.94 1.87 0.41
CA GLY A 70 7.03 2.31 1.81
C GLY A 70 6.05 3.41 2.21
N GLY A 71 5.19 3.89 1.30
CA GLY A 71 4.13 4.86 1.58
C GLY A 71 3.02 4.31 2.47
N LEU A 72 2.16 5.20 2.96
CA LEU A 72 1.15 4.91 3.98
C LEU A 72 -0.27 5.10 3.46
N LEU A 73 -1.11 4.06 3.56
CA LEU A 73 -2.56 4.21 3.46
C LEU A 73 -3.10 4.39 4.88
N ILE A 74 -3.88 5.44 5.11
CA ILE A 74 -4.70 5.60 6.31
C ILE A 74 -6.15 5.39 5.88
N ALA A 75 -6.83 4.44 6.50
CA ALA A 75 -8.21 4.09 6.17
C ALA A 75 -9.08 4.10 7.43
N GLU A 76 -10.21 4.80 7.36
CA GLU A 76 -11.27 4.66 8.34
C GLU A 76 -12.08 3.40 8.08
N THR A 77 -12.33 2.62 9.12
CA THR A 77 -13.17 1.43 9.10
C THR A 77 -14.41 1.62 9.96
N VAL A 78 -15.46 0.85 9.69
CA VAL A 78 -16.58 0.79 10.65
C VAL A 78 -16.10 0.14 11.96
N PRO A 79 -16.61 0.55 13.12
CA PRO A 79 -16.14 0.06 14.43
C PRO A 79 -16.59 -1.38 14.76
N HIS A 80 -17.13 -2.10 13.77
CA HIS A 80 -17.67 -3.45 13.90
C HIS A 80 -16.99 -4.38 12.89
N ALA A 81 -16.89 -5.67 13.20
CA ALA A 81 -16.37 -6.67 12.27
C ALA A 81 -17.39 -6.95 11.15
N VAL A 82 -17.36 -6.10 10.12
CA VAL A 82 -18.25 -6.17 8.95
C VAL A 82 -17.44 -6.37 7.68
N ASP A 83 -17.97 -7.20 6.78
CA ASP A 83 -17.53 -7.32 5.38
C ASP A 83 -18.77 -7.40 4.49
N GLU A 84 -19.35 -6.26 4.08
CA GLU A 84 -20.64 -6.24 3.37
C GLU A 84 -20.60 -5.43 2.08
N ARG A 85 -21.44 -5.83 1.12
CA ARG A 85 -21.64 -5.21 -0.21
C ARG A 85 -23.11 -4.89 -0.32
N VAL A 86 -23.41 -3.60 -0.44
CA VAL A 86 -24.77 -3.08 -0.45
C VAL A 86 -24.99 -2.18 -1.67
N ARG A 87 -26.26 -1.96 -2.01
CA ARG A 87 -26.65 -0.95 -3.00
C ARG A 87 -27.18 0.25 -2.23
N VAL A 88 -26.56 1.40 -2.43
CA VAL A 88 -26.93 2.64 -1.76
C VAL A 88 -27.35 3.69 -2.77
N ARG A 89 -28.16 4.64 -2.34
CA ARG A 89 -28.55 5.84 -3.11
C ARG A 89 -28.00 7.04 -2.35
N LEU A 90 -27.48 8.04 -3.09
CA LEU A 90 -27.19 9.34 -2.49
C LEU A 90 -28.52 10.04 -2.22
N ASP A 91 -28.74 10.43 -0.98
CA ASP A 91 -29.85 11.29 -0.61
C ASP A 91 -29.35 12.73 -0.55
N ASP A 92 -29.79 13.56 -1.50
CA ASP A 92 -29.47 14.99 -1.55
C ASP A 92 -30.46 15.85 -0.76
N GLY A 93 -31.38 15.20 -0.01
CA GLY A 93 -32.41 15.86 0.79
C GLY A 93 -33.45 16.65 -0.01
N SER A 94 -33.40 16.58 -1.35
CA SER A 94 -34.10 17.52 -2.25
C SER A 94 -35.16 16.85 -3.13
N ALA A 95 -35.21 15.52 -3.20
CA ALA A 95 -36.13 14.79 -4.08
C ALA A 95 -37.14 13.92 -3.30
N PRO A 96 -38.43 13.91 -3.68
CA PRO A 96 -39.34 12.85 -3.27
C PRO A 96 -38.79 11.53 -3.81
N ALA A 97 -38.85 10.47 -3.00
CA ALA A 97 -38.31 9.17 -3.37
C ALA A 97 -38.89 8.71 -4.71
N GLY A 98 -38.08 8.82 -5.78
CA GLY A 98 -38.34 8.10 -7.03
C GLY A 98 -38.31 6.58 -6.79
N PRO A 99 -38.59 5.76 -7.80
CA PRO A 99 -38.51 4.31 -7.66
C PRO A 99 -37.18 3.91 -7.02
N VAL A 100 -37.21 3.05 -6.00
CA VAL A 100 -36.04 2.66 -5.17
C VAL A 100 -34.85 2.18 -6.03
N SER A 101 -35.12 1.70 -7.24
CA SER A 101 -34.16 1.19 -8.22
C SER A 101 -33.39 2.27 -8.99
N ALA A 102 -33.90 3.50 -9.08
CA ALA A 102 -33.25 4.58 -9.83
C ALA A 102 -32.10 5.19 -9.00
N GLY A 103 -30.88 5.11 -9.51
CA GLY A 103 -29.71 5.76 -8.89
C GLY A 103 -29.03 4.98 -7.76
N LEU A 104 -29.35 3.70 -7.56
CA LEU A 104 -28.58 2.84 -6.67
C LEU A 104 -27.20 2.52 -7.27
N PHE A 105 -26.14 2.59 -6.48
CA PHE A 105 -24.78 2.20 -6.86
C PHE A 105 -24.16 1.29 -5.80
N PRO A 106 -23.16 0.46 -6.19
CA PRO A 106 -22.53 -0.48 -5.25
C PRO A 106 -21.67 0.28 -4.23
N TRP A 107 -21.73 -0.18 -2.99
CA TRP A 107 -20.96 0.34 -1.87
C TRP A 107 -20.53 -0.78 -0.94
N ALA A 108 -19.34 -0.67 -0.39
CA ALA A 108 -18.83 -1.63 0.60
C ALA A 108 -18.72 -0.98 1.98
N ARG A 109 -18.84 -1.79 3.03
CA ARG A 109 -18.52 -1.39 4.41
C ARG A 109 -17.63 -2.45 5.02
N LEU A 110 -16.52 -2.00 5.59
CA LEU A 110 -15.47 -2.86 6.13
C LEU A 110 -15.10 -2.46 7.55
N GLY A 111 -15.03 -3.46 8.43
CA GLY A 111 -14.29 -3.37 9.68
C GLY A 111 -12.80 -3.64 9.50
N SER A 112 -12.01 -3.37 10.54
CA SER A 112 -10.56 -3.60 10.51
C SER A 112 -10.16 -5.02 10.07
N PRO A 113 -10.75 -6.12 10.58
CA PRO A 113 -10.33 -7.46 10.17
C PRO A 113 -10.44 -7.71 8.67
N ALA A 114 -11.58 -7.37 8.07
CA ALA A 114 -11.81 -7.52 6.63
C ALA A 114 -10.86 -6.63 5.81
N LEU A 115 -10.66 -5.37 6.22
CA LEU A 115 -9.67 -4.49 5.59
C LEU A 115 -8.28 -5.13 5.55
N LEU A 116 -7.84 -5.74 6.67
CA LEU A 116 -6.53 -6.39 6.74
C LEU A 116 -6.42 -7.60 5.81
N GLU A 117 -7.51 -8.32 5.57
CA GLU A 117 -7.55 -9.45 4.63
C GLU A 117 -7.41 -8.98 3.19
N TYR A 118 -8.24 -8.02 2.75
CA TYR A 118 -8.16 -7.45 1.39
C TYR A 118 -6.86 -6.70 1.14
N ALA A 119 -6.22 -6.13 2.17
CA ALA A 119 -4.96 -5.41 2.02
C ALA A 119 -3.76 -6.34 1.69
N ARG A 120 -3.81 -7.61 2.11
CA ARG A 120 -2.65 -8.51 2.05
C ARG A 120 -2.13 -8.78 0.62
N PRO A 121 -2.98 -9.11 -0.37
CA PRO A 121 -2.56 -9.36 -1.75
C PRO A 121 -1.83 -8.17 -2.38
N HIS A 122 -2.21 -6.94 -2.00
CA HIS A 122 -1.67 -5.70 -2.57
C HIS A 122 -0.38 -5.22 -1.90
N GLY A 123 0.25 -6.07 -1.07
CA GLY A 123 1.48 -5.73 -0.36
C GLY A 123 1.32 -4.62 0.68
N LEU A 124 0.09 -4.36 1.11
CA LEU A 124 -0.22 -3.45 2.21
C LEU A 124 -0.17 -4.23 3.53
N ARG A 125 0.49 -3.67 4.54
CA ARG A 125 0.71 -4.31 5.84
C ARG A 125 0.33 -3.38 6.98
N ALA A 126 -0.48 -3.85 7.92
CA ALA A 126 -0.81 -3.09 9.12
C ALA A 126 0.44 -2.65 9.86
N VAL A 127 0.47 -1.37 10.23
CA VAL A 127 1.51 -0.82 11.10
C VAL A 127 0.95 -0.13 12.33
N ASP A 128 -0.33 0.29 12.30
CA ASP A 128 -1.02 0.84 13.47
C ASP A 128 -2.55 0.76 13.31
N GLN A 129 -3.27 0.78 14.43
CA GLN A 129 -4.72 0.94 14.50
C GLN A 129 -5.07 1.77 15.74
N TRP A 130 -5.89 2.80 15.56
CA TRP A 130 -6.29 3.69 16.65
C TRP A 130 -7.74 4.16 16.49
N GLU A 131 -8.27 4.74 17.55
CA GLU A 131 -9.55 5.43 17.53
C GLU A 131 -9.33 6.94 17.72
N ALA A 132 -10.08 7.74 16.98
CA ALA A 132 -10.13 9.19 17.12
C ALA A 132 -11.57 9.67 16.91
N ASP A 133 -12.09 10.42 17.88
CA ASP A 133 -13.46 10.97 17.85
C ASP A 133 -14.55 9.93 17.55
N GLY A 134 -14.43 8.73 18.14
CA GLY A 134 -15.36 7.62 17.96
C GLY A 134 -15.25 6.90 16.61
N ARG A 135 -14.21 7.19 15.82
CA ARG A 135 -13.94 6.58 14.52
C ARG A 135 -12.72 5.68 14.63
N THR A 136 -12.77 4.52 14.00
CA THR A 136 -11.66 3.56 13.98
C THR A 136 -10.84 3.75 12.70
N PHE A 137 -9.52 3.87 12.85
CA PHE A 137 -8.58 4.01 11.75
C PHE A 137 -7.53 2.91 11.76
N VAL A 138 -7.13 2.47 10.58
CA VAL A 138 -6.02 1.55 10.36
C VAL A 138 -5.01 2.22 9.44
N SER A 139 -3.73 2.14 9.80
CA SER A 139 -2.64 2.51 8.89
C SER A 139 -1.96 1.28 8.31
N LEU A 140 -1.80 1.29 7.00
CA LEU A 140 -1.26 0.21 6.19
C LEU A 140 -0.05 0.73 5.40
N ARG A 141 1.09 0.10 5.56
CA ARG A 141 2.32 0.46 4.85
C ARG A 141 2.47 -0.39 3.59
N ARG A 142 2.71 0.26 2.45
CA ARG A 142 3.08 -0.43 1.21
C ARG A 142 4.46 -1.05 1.37
N ALA A 143 4.58 -2.33 1.05
CA ALA A 143 5.88 -3.00 1.03
C ALA A 143 6.87 -2.21 0.17
N ARG A 144 8.10 -2.05 0.66
CA ARG A 144 9.18 -1.63 -0.21
C ARG A 144 9.47 -2.82 -1.10
N THR A 145 9.38 -2.66 -2.42
CA THR A 145 9.89 -3.67 -3.34
C THR A 145 11.35 -3.86 -2.97
N SER A 146 11.68 -5.02 -2.40
CA SER A 146 13.07 -5.41 -2.20
C SER A 146 13.72 -5.34 -3.57
N ARG A 147 14.63 -4.39 -3.75
CA ARG A 147 15.53 -4.43 -4.88
C ARG A 147 16.35 -5.68 -4.65
N THR A 148 15.98 -6.80 -5.29
CA THR A 148 16.77 -8.03 -5.29
C THR A 148 18.10 -7.70 -5.97
N THR A 149 19.02 -7.10 -5.23
CA THR A 149 20.42 -7.07 -5.60
C THR A 149 20.95 -8.48 -5.39
N ASN A 150 20.86 -9.26 -6.47
CA ASN A 150 21.93 -10.15 -6.91
C ASN A 150 22.59 -11.03 -5.82
N GLN A 151 21.82 -11.82 -5.06
CA GLN A 151 22.34 -12.90 -4.23
C GLN A 151 22.70 -14.18 -5.03
N SER A 152 22.86 -14.08 -6.36
CA SER A 152 23.37 -15.17 -7.21
C SER A 152 24.82 -14.96 -7.68
N ALA A 153 25.51 -13.90 -7.24
CA ALA A 153 26.92 -13.68 -7.55
C ALA A 153 27.89 -14.15 -6.44
N GLU A 154 27.43 -14.38 -5.21
CA GLU A 154 28.31 -14.77 -4.10
C GLU A 154 28.51 -16.29 -3.94
N THR A 155 27.68 -17.15 -4.54
CA THR A 155 27.93 -18.61 -4.50
C THR A 155 29.00 -19.08 -5.49
N ARG A 156 29.47 -18.23 -6.42
CA ARG A 156 30.54 -18.60 -7.38
C ARG A 156 31.95 -18.17 -7.00
N LYS A 157 32.15 -17.36 -5.95
CA LYS A 157 33.50 -16.93 -5.54
C LYS A 157 34.10 -17.69 -4.36
N SER A 158 33.35 -18.55 -3.68
CA SER A 158 33.86 -19.32 -2.53
C SER A 158 34.37 -20.72 -2.86
N ALA A 159 34.30 -21.17 -4.13
CA ALA A 159 34.72 -22.51 -4.52
C ALA A 159 36.17 -22.59 -5.07
N ALA A 160 36.93 -21.51 -5.06
CA ALA A 160 38.26 -21.49 -5.68
C ALA A 160 39.31 -20.72 -4.88
N VAL A 161 39.38 -20.85 -3.56
CA VAL A 161 40.61 -20.53 -2.80
C VAL A 161 40.65 -21.37 -1.52
N ILE A 162 41.86 -21.82 -1.16
CA ILE A 162 42.31 -22.49 0.09
C ILE A 162 42.38 -24.03 -0.08
N SER A 163 43.55 -24.70 -0.05
CA SER A 163 44.74 -24.41 0.76
C SER A 163 46.01 -25.08 0.21
N SER A 164 47.05 -24.29 -0.01
CA SER A 164 48.45 -24.71 0.01
C SER A 164 48.97 -24.64 1.44
N GLN A 165 49.34 -25.77 2.05
CA GLN A 165 50.06 -25.79 3.32
C GLN A 165 51.57 -25.79 3.10
N PHE A 166 52.23 -24.96 3.91
CA PHE A 166 53.62 -24.50 3.85
C PHE A 166 54.70 -25.59 4.06
N PRO A 167 55.95 -25.33 3.60
CA PRO A 167 57.11 -26.20 3.82
C PRO A 167 57.87 -25.85 5.10
N ARG A 168 58.53 -26.86 5.71
CA ARG A 168 59.81 -26.72 6.45
C ARG A 168 60.45 -28.11 6.58
N ASN A 169 61.49 -28.39 5.81
CA ASN A 169 62.57 -29.26 6.29
C ASN A 169 63.90 -28.95 5.58
N THR A 170 64.81 -28.36 6.32
CA THR A 170 66.25 -28.15 6.07
C THR A 170 66.85 -28.04 7.48
N SER A 171 67.87 -28.72 7.95
CA SER A 171 68.98 -29.46 7.34
C SER A 171 69.54 -30.44 8.39
N GLY A 172 70.32 -31.43 7.97
CA GLY A 172 71.11 -32.26 8.88
C GLY A 172 71.91 -33.34 8.16
N ASP A 173 73.04 -32.92 7.59
CA ASP A 173 74.29 -33.61 7.25
C ASP A 173 74.35 -35.07 6.75
N SER A 174 75.20 -35.22 5.72
CA SER A 174 75.69 -36.43 5.06
C SER A 174 76.89 -37.05 5.81
N PRO A 175 77.70 -37.98 5.24
CA PRO A 175 77.44 -39.26 4.57
C PRO A 175 78.20 -40.41 5.28
N LEU A 176 78.14 -41.65 4.75
CA LEU A 176 79.32 -42.46 4.36
C LEU A 176 78.94 -43.89 3.90
N ALA A 177 79.40 -44.20 2.68
CA ALA A 177 79.93 -45.43 2.09
C ALA A 177 79.38 -46.85 2.42
N ARG A 178 79.05 -47.56 1.31
CA ARG A 178 79.45 -48.93 0.88
C ARG A 178 80.24 -49.76 1.91
N SER A 179 79.99 -51.06 2.12
CA SER A 179 79.71 -52.16 1.17
C SER A 179 78.97 -53.29 1.87
#